data_AF-A0A2V6JT10-F1
#
_entry.id   AF-A0A2V6JT10-F1
#
_cell.length_a   1.000
_cell.length_b   1.000
_cell.length_c   1.000
_cell.angle_alpha   90.00
_cell.angle_beta   90.00
_cell.angle_gamma   90.00
#
_symmetry.space_group_name_H-M   'P 1'
#
loop_
_entity.id
_entity.type
_entity.pdbx_description
1 polymer ?
#
loop_
_entity_poly.entity_id
_entity_poly.type
_entity_poly.pdbx_seq_one_letter_code
_entity_poly.pdbx_strand_id
1 'polypeptide(L)' 'MSPRKAIAFVEQYGVVLEAARGLVPSLAETIAGEPIRGSWWGHAKSREIFRAARAVYESPDVLV' A
#
# COMPACT_ATOMS: atom_id res chain seq x y z
N MET A 1 -1.49 3.46 -9.06
CA MET A 1 -1.41 2.02 -8.84
C MET A 1 -2.77 1.40 -9.03
N SER A 2 -2.89 0.38 -9.87
CA SER A 2 -4.14 -0.38 -10.04
C SER A 2 -4.27 -1.45 -8.96
N PRO A 3 -5.48 -1.98 -8.70
CA PRO A 3 -5.71 -3.10 -7.78
C PRO A 3 -4.76 -4.29 -8.01
N ARG A 4 -4.65 -4.79 -9.25
CA ARG A 4 -3.73 -5.88 -9.59
C ARG A 4 -2.26 -5.56 -9.30
N LYS A 5 -1.84 -4.31 -9.48
CA LYS A 5 -0.47 -3.90 -9.16
C LYS A 5 -0.22 -3.85 -7.65
N ALA A 6 -1.24 -3.57 -6.85
CA ALA A 6 -1.13 -3.58 -5.39
C ALA A 6 -0.93 -5.02 -4.87
N ILE A 7 -1.67 -5.99 -5.40
CA ILE A 7 -1.50 -7.41 -5.05
C ILE A 7 -0.14 -7.93 -5.51
N ALA A 8 0.23 -7.67 -6.77
CA ALA A 8 1.54 -8.05 -7.30
C ALA A 8 2.71 -7.42 -6.53
N PHE A 9 2.51 -6.22 -5.96
CA PHE A 9 3.50 -5.60 -5.07
C PHE A 9 3.70 -6.43 -3.80
N VAL A 10 2.62 -6.92 -3.17
CA VAL A 10 2.74 -7.84 -2.02
C VAL A 10 3.43 -9.13 -2.42
N GLU A 11 3.03 -9.75 -3.54
CA GLU A 11 3.66 -10.98 -4.05
C GLU A 11 5.16 -10.82 -4.29
N GLN A 12 5.58 -9.68 -4.84
CA GLN A 12 6.99 -9.40 -5.13
C GLN A 12 7.85 -9.30 -3.87
N TYR A 13 7.33 -8.69 -2.80
CA TYR A 13 8.10 -8.42 -1.58
C TYR A 13 7.82 -9.41 -0.43
N GLY A 14 6.78 -10.24 -0.56
CA GLY A 14 6.34 -11.21 0.46
C GLY A 14 5.63 -10.57 1.64
N VAL A 15 6.27 -9.60 2.30
CA VAL A 15 5.71 -8.84 3.43
C VAL A 15 5.90 -7.34 3.18
N VAL A 16 4.83 -6.56 3.40
CA VAL A 16 4.84 -5.10 3.23
C VAL A 16 4.15 -4.42 4.39
N LEU A 17 4.50 -3.17 4.66
CA LEU A 17 3.75 -2.30 5.57
C LEU A 17 2.62 -1.65 4.79
N GLU A 18 1.42 -1.56 5.36
CA GLU A 18 0.34 -0.83 4.70
C GLU A 18 0.65 0.68 4.62
N ALA A 19 0.92 1.29 5.78
CA ALA A 19 1.17 2.73 5.88
C ALA A 19 2.24 3.13 6.91
N ALA A 20 2.84 2.15 7.60
CA ALA A 20 3.95 2.39 8.52
C ALA A 20 5.28 2.55 7.77
N ARG A 21 6.32 2.91 8.51
CA ARG A 21 7.72 2.94 8.05
C ARG A 21 8.53 1.86 8.76
N GLY A 22 9.46 1.24 8.04
CA GLY A 22 10.31 0.19 8.60
C GLY A 22 11.23 -0.43 7.56
N LEU A 23 11.71 -1.63 7.88
CA LEU A 23 12.70 -2.36 7.07
C LEU A 23 12.13 -3.00 5.80
N VAL A 24 10.80 -3.15 5.72
CA VAL A 24 10.11 -3.65 4.53
C VAL A 24 9.36 -2.52 3.83
N PRO A 25 9.10 -2.63 2.52
CA PRO A 25 8.45 -1.58 1.76
C PRO A 25 7.06 -1.22 2.29
N SER A 26 6.70 0.06 2.14
CA SER A 26 5.38 0.58 2.50
C SER A 26 4.50 0.76 1.26
N LEU A 27 3.30 0.19 1.27
CA LEU A 27 2.32 0.33 0.19
C LEU A 27 1.93 1.80 0.01
N ALA A 28 1.60 2.49 1.09
CA ALA A 28 1.21 3.90 1.05
C ALA A 28 2.34 4.81 0.54
N GLU A 29 3.57 4.65 1.03
CA GLU A 29 4.71 5.47 0.58
C GLU A 29 5.12 5.13 -0.86
N THR A 30 5.00 3.86 -1.29
CA THR A 30 5.22 3.47 -2.69
C THR A 30 4.23 4.15 -3.63
N ILE A 31 2.96 4.24 -3.25
CA ILE A 31 1.93 4.95 -4.04
C ILE A 31 2.17 6.46 -4.01
N ALA A 32 2.48 7.00 -2.83
CA ALA A 32 2.81 8.42 -2.66
C ALA A 32 4.00 8.80 -3.56
N GLY A 33 5.00 7.91 -3.66
CA GLY A 33 6.28 8.18 -4.32
C GLY A 33 7.25 8.94 -3.41
N GLU A 34 6.86 9.16 -2.16
CA GLU A 34 7.61 9.90 -1.16
C GLU A 34 7.20 9.45 0.26
N PRO A 35 8.05 9.68 1.28
CA PRO A 35 7.67 9.42 2.66
C PRO A 35 6.47 10.27 3.09
N ILE A 36 5.47 9.63 3.73
CA ILE A 36 4.27 10.33 4.19
C ILE A 36 4.51 10.87 5.60
N ARG A 37 4.41 12.19 5.78
CA ARG A 37 4.42 12.83 7.11
C ARG A 37 3.00 12.94 7.66
N GLY A 38 2.73 12.32 8.81
CA GLY A 38 1.39 12.30 9.41
C GLY A 38 0.48 11.24 8.78
N SER A 39 -0.82 11.49 8.80
CA SER A 39 -1.82 10.51 8.30
C SER A 39 -1.88 10.51 6.78
N TRP A 40 -1.79 9.32 6.17
CA TRP A 40 -1.95 9.15 4.72
C TRP A 40 -3.35 9.58 4.22
N TRP A 41 -4.36 9.61 5.08
CA TRP A 41 -5.71 10.08 4.74
C TRP A 41 -5.72 11.53 4.25
N GLY A 42 -4.81 12.38 4.75
CA GLY A 42 -4.67 13.78 4.30
C GLY A 42 -3.83 13.95 3.04
N HIS A 43 -3.22 12.88 2.52
CA HIS A 43 -2.33 12.95 1.36
C HIS A 43 -3.13 13.15 0.06
N ALA A 44 -2.56 13.85 -0.92
CA ALA A 44 -3.19 14.07 -2.23
C ALA A 44 -3.57 12.77 -2.95
N LYS A 45 -2.84 11.68 -2.67
CA LYS A 45 -3.10 10.33 -3.20
C LYS A 45 -3.93 9.43 -2.27
N SER A 46 -4.60 9.96 -1.25
CA SER A 46 -5.35 9.16 -0.27
C SER A 46 -6.35 8.20 -0.92
N ARG A 47 -7.10 8.65 -1.93
CA ARG A 47 -8.07 7.80 -2.66
C ARG A 47 -7.40 6.63 -3.38
N GLU A 48 -6.20 6.83 -3.88
CA GLU A 48 -5.42 5.79 -4.56
C GLU A 48 -4.86 4.78 -3.56
N ILE A 49 -4.33 5.27 -2.44
CA ILE A 49 -3.87 4.45 -1.31
C ILE A 49 -5.00 3.58 -0.78
N PHE A 50 -6.16 4.18 -0.50
CA PHE A 50 -7.33 3.46 -0.01
C PHE A 50 -7.77 2.35 -0.97
N ARG A 51 -7.87 2.64 -2.27
CA ARG A 51 -8.27 1.64 -3.27
C ARG A 51 -7.26 0.49 -3.39
N ALA A 52 -5.96 0.79 -3.32
CA ALA A 52 -4.92 -0.21 -3.35
C ALA A 52 -4.94 -1.09 -2.08
N ALA A 53 -5.04 -0.48 -0.90
CA ALA A 53 -5.16 -1.21 0.36
C ALA A 53 -6.39 -2.12 0.36
N ARG A 54 -7.57 -1.61 -0.04
CA ARG A 54 -8.79 -2.43 -0.17
C ARG A 54 -8.62 -3.62 -1.10
N ALA A 55 -7.97 -3.43 -2.25
CA ALA A 55 -7.70 -4.53 -3.16
C ALA A 55 -6.81 -5.63 -2.54
N VAL A 56 -5.86 -5.25 -1.69
CA VAL A 56 -5.03 -6.19 -0.94
C VAL A 56 -5.85 -6.91 0.13
N TYR A 57 -6.61 -6.18 0.94
CA TYR A 57 -7.49 -6.74 1.98
C TYR A 57 -8.55 -7.71 1.42
N GLU A 58 -9.05 -7.47 0.22
CA GLU A 58 -10.08 -8.28 -0.43
C GLU A 58 -9.50 -9.44 -1.24
N SER A 59 -8.18 -9.50 -1.39
CA SER A 59 -7.52 -10.58 -2.13
C SER A 59 -7.49 -11.86 -1.30
N PRO A 60 -7.97 -13.01 -1.81
CA PRO A 60 -7.86 -14.29 -1.11
C PRO A 60 -6.40 -14.79 -1.03
N ASP A 61 -5.52 -14.23 -1.86
CA ASP A 61 -4.12 -14.65 -1.99
C ASP A 61 -3.18 -13.91 -1.02
N VAL A 62 -3.69 -12.93 -0.26
CA VAL A 62 -2.90 -12.14 0.68
C VAL A 62 -3.46 -12.27 2.09
N LEU A 63 -2.61 -12.67 3.04
CA LEU A 63 -2.91 -12.60 4.46
C LEU A 63 -2.63 -11.19 4.99
N VAL A 64 -3.60 -10.60 5.68
CA VAL A 64 -3.50 -9.24 6.26
C VAL A 64 -3.81 -9.26 7.75
#